data_AF-A0A1Y3BR12-F1
#
_entry.id   AF-A0A1Y3BR12-F1
#
_cell.length_a   1.000
_cell.length_b   1.000
_cell.length_c   1.000
_cell.angle_alpha   90.00
_cell.angle_beta   90.00
_cell.angle_gamma   90.00
#
_symmetry.space_group_name_H-M   'P 1'
#
loop_
_entity.id
_entity.type
_entity.pdbx_description
1 polymer ?
#
loop_
_entity_poly.entity_id
_entity_poly.type
_entity_poly.pdbx_seq_one_letter_code
_entity_poly.pdbx_strand_id
1 'polypeptide(L)'
;MIFISYLITSFVRGYPLLWLVSDVGAASPVAGYFSQSLDIISVLFSFTVYLRSKQVEYYIKKIIPRSNNRKVNNPQMIRILHDKNYQSFICAVLSSIGFMILGNFNSYDHILEHGVGCFFMFTTIPFLLSQKFIADKLYECDRIESRPVTLTIIAYTIAIGWPITAAIFFCSLLLHGSLFYWFDTNLRLDWPSDAPSFQLFRLGIISEWLVIINYSPTFFILSNRMKSFQHWNRIVY
;
A
#
# COMPACT_ATOMS: atom_id res chain seq x y z
N MET A 1 9.78 11.11 -3.65
CA MET A 1 9.25 11.67 -4.90
C MET A 1 7.82 12.16 -4.79
N ILE A 2 6.86 11.38 -4.26
CA ILE A 2 5.44 11.77 -4.15
C ILE A 2 5.22 13.17 -3.52
N PHE A 3 5.87 13.49 -2.40
CA PHE A 3 5.76 14.81 -1.75
C PHE A 3 6.37 15.94 -2.59
N ILE A 4 7.45 15.65 -3.32
CA ILE A 4 8.09 16.61 -4.24
C ILE A 4 7.18 16.86 -5.43
N SER A 5 6.58 15.81 -6.00
CA SER A 5 5.57 15.90 -7.05
C SER A 5 4.36 16.74 -6.60
N TYR A 6 3.88 16.55 -5.37
CA TYR A 6 2.80 17.34 -4.78
C TYR A 6 3.17 18.83 -4.63
N LEU A 7 4.38 19.11 -4.12
CA LEU A 7 4.88 20.48 -3.98
C LEU A 7 5.02 21.14 -5.36
N ILE A 8 5.63 20.48 -6.33
CA ILE A 8 5.78 21.01 -7.70
C ILE A 8 4.41 21.26 -8.33
N THR A 9 3.46 20.33 -8.19
CA THR A 9 2.09 20.51 -8.72
C THR A 9 1.41 21.72 -8.08
N SER A 10 1.55 21.89 -6.77
CA SER A 10 1.04 23.05 -6.04
C SER A 10 1.66 24.38 -6.52
N PHE A 11 2.97 24.40 -6.76
CA PHE A 11 3.68 25.60 -7.25
C PHE A 11 3.37 25.93 -8.71
N VAL A 12 3.25 24.92 -9.59
CA VAL A 12 2.99 25.11 -11.03
C VAL A 12 1.55 25.52 -11.28
N ARG A 13 0.59 24.99 -10.52
CA ARG A 13 -0.84 25.27 -10.74
C ARG A 13 -1.39 26.46 -9.94
N GLY A 14 -0.65 27.00 -8.96
CA GLY A 14 -0.92 28.33 -8.39
C GLY A 14 -2.16 28.49 -7.49
N TYR A 15 -2.73 27.41 -6.94
CA TYR A 15 -3.93 27.47 -6.10
C TYR A 15 -3.82 26.62 -4.83
N PRO A 16 -4.44 27.03 -3.69
CA PRO A 16 -4.44 26.26 -2.46
C PRO A 16 -5.58 25.24 -2.48
N LEU A 17 -5.61 24.35 -3.48
CA LEU A 17 -6.42 23.13 -3.38
C LEU A 17 -5.54 22.01 -2.84
N LEU A 18 -6.05 21.28 -1.86
CA LEU A 18 -5.48 19.99 -1.49
C LEU A 18 -5.71 19.05 -2.70
N TRP A 19 -4.65 18.72 -3.42
CA TRP A 19 -4.70 17.82 -4.57
C TRP A 19 -4.96 16.38 -4.12
N LEU A 20 -5.84 15.66 -4.80
CA LEU A 20 -5.85 14.20 -4.71
C LEU A 20 -4.49 13.67 -5.13
N VAL A 21 -4.11 12.49 -4.64
CA VAL A 21 -2.87 11.86 -5.12
C VAL A 21 -2.91 11.62 -6.63
N SER A 22 -4.09 11.29 -7.17
CA SER A 22 -4.30 11.14 -8.62
C SER A 22 -4.10 12.44 -9.40
N ASP A 23 -4.37 13.60 -8.81
CA ASP A 23 -4.17 14.90 -9.48
C ASP A 23 -2.69 15.24 -9.65
N VAL A 24 -1.86 14.83 -8.67
CA VAL A 24 -0.40 14.98 -8.72
C VAL A 24 0.21 14.17 -9.88
N GLY A 25 -0.40 13.03 -10.21
CA GLY A 25 -0.03 12.20 -11.35
C GLY A 25 -0.58 12.67 -12.69
N ALA A 26 -1.50 13.65 -12.72
CA ALA A 26 -2.17 14.10 -13.95
C ALA A 26 -1.58 15.39 -14.55
N ALA A 27 -0.77 16.14 -13.79
CA ALA A 27 -0.24 17.43 -14.24
C ALA A 27 1.12 17.28 -14.94
N SER A 28 1.19 17.62 -16.23
CA SER A 28 2.48 17.81 -16.92
C SER A 28 3.28 18.96 -16.28
N PRO A 29 4.63 18.84 -16.14
CA PRO A 29 5.49 17.72 -16.55
C PRO A 29 5.63 16.61 -15.48
N VAL A 30 5.03 16.78 -14.31
CA VAL A 30 5.21 15.91 -13.14
C VAL A 30 4.61 14.52 -13.34
N ALA A 31 3.53 14.43 -14.12
CA ALA A 31 2.82 13.20 -14.44
C ALA A 31 3.75 12.06 -14.89
N GLY A 32 4.62 12.33 -15.87
CA GLY A 32 5.54 11.31 -16.40
C GLY A 32 6.55 10.82 -15.36
N TYR A 33 7.10 11.72 -14.56
CA TYR A 33 8.03 11.35 -13.48
C TYR A 33 7.33 10.59 -12.36
N PHE A 34 6.10 10.96 -12.02
CA PHE A 34 5.31 10.29 -10.99
C PHE A 34 4.94 8.86 -11.40
N SER A 35 4.41 8.68 -12.62
CA SER A 35 4.11 7.37 -13.22
C SER A 35 5.34 6.46 -13.20
N GLN A 36 6.45 6.90 -13.80
CA GLN A 36 7.68 6.09 -13.88
C GLN A 36 8.23 5.72 -12.50
N SER A 37 8.10 6.62 -11.53
CA SER A 37 8.55 6.35 -10.17
C SER A 37 7.70 5.30 -9.49
N LEU A 38 6.38 5.36 -9.65
CA LEU A 38 5.48 4.34 -9.13
C LEU A 38 5.75 2.98 -9.79
N ASP A 39 6.01 2.94 -11.09
CA ASP A 39 6.36 1.70 -11.80
C ASP A 39 7.65 1.08 -11.27
N ILE A 40 8.71 1.88 -11.13
CA ILE A 40 10.00 1.42 -10.56
C ILE A 40 9.80 0.92 -9.13
N ILE A 41 9.07 1.67 -8.29
CA ILE A 41 8.79 1.29 -6.90
C ILE A 41 8.01 -0.02 -6.84
N SER A 42 6.99 -0.19 -7.69
CA SER A 42 6.15 -1.39 -7.79
C SER A 42 6.94 -2.63 -8.22
N VAL A 43 7.83 -2.50 -9.20
CA VAL A 43 8.74 -3.58 -9.63
C VAL A 43 9.70 -3.96 -8.50
N LEU A 44 10.34 -2.98 -7.87
CA LEU A 44 11.24 -3.20 -6.74
C LEU A 44 10.52 -3.84 -5.55
N PHE A 45 9.26 -3.46 -5.31
CA PHE A 45 8.43 -4.07 -4.28
C PHE A 45 8.16 -5.54 -4.54
N SER A 46 7.70 -5.86 -5.76
CA SER A 46 7.42 -7.23 -6.16
C SER A 46 8.66 -8.11 -6.03
N PHE A 47 9.81 -7.60 -6.45
CA PHE A 47 11.09 -8.31 -6.30
C PHE A 47 11.48 -8.49 -4.82
N THR A 48 11.34 -7.45 -4.00
CA THR A 48 11.58 -7.49 -2.55
C THR A 48 10.70 -8.54 -1.88
N VAL A 49 9.40 -8.57 -2.21
CA VAL A 49 8.46 -9.54 -1.63
C VAL A 49 8.73 -10.95 -2.13
N TYR A 50 9.17 -11.14 -3.38
CA TYR A 50 9.62 -12.43 -3.89
C TYR A 50 10.80 -12.98 -3.08
N LEU A 51 11.86 -12.19 -2.88
CA LEU A 51 13.02 -12.58 -2.08
C LEU A 51 12.61 -12.91 -0.65
N ARG A 52 11.75 -12.07 -0.06
CA ARG A 52 11.17 -12.28 1.26
C ARG A 52 10.38 -13.59 1.33
N SER A 53 9.61 -13.92 0.30
CA SER A 53 8.82 -15.14 0.24
C SER A 53 9.71 -16.39 0.27
N LYS A 54 10.81 -16.38 -0.49
CA LYS A 54 11.82 -17.46 -0.48
C LYS A 54 12.51 -17.59 0.88
N GLN A 55 12.82 -16.47 1.52
CA GLN A 55 13.39 -16.44 2.87
C GLN A 55 12.44 -17.09 3.89
N VAL A 56 11.17 -16.70 3.87
CA VAL A 56 10.13 -17.25 4.76
C VAL A 56 9.93 -18.75 4.48
N GLU A 57 9.89 -19.14 3.21
CA GLU A 57 9.76 -20.55 2.83
C GLU A 57 10.92 -21.41 3.37
N TYR A 58 12.15 -20.90 3.30
CA TYR A 58 13.30 -21.56 3.91
C TYR A 58 13.11 -21.73 5.43
N TYR A 59 12.66 -20.69 6.14
CA TYR A 59 12.41 -20.78 7.56
C TYR A 59 11.34 -21.82 7.90
N ILE A 60 10.23 -21.85 7.16
CA ILE A 60 9.14 -22.80 7.36
C ILE A 60 9.61 -24.23 7.12
N LYS A 61 10.42 -24.48 6.09
CA LYS A 61 10.85 -25.85 5.73
C LYS A 61 12.02 -26.37 6.55
N LYS A 62 12.95 -25.50 6.97
CA LYS A 62 14.24 -25.92 7.52
C LYS A 62 14.47 -25.54 8.98
N ILE A 63 13.89 -24.44 9.44
CA ILE A 63 14.18 -23.90 10.79
C ILE A 63 13.03 -24.21 11.76
N ILE A 64 11.79 -23.82 11.43
CA ILE A 64 10.61 -24.03 12.29
C ILE A 64 10.44 -25.49 12.73
N PRO A 65 10.60 -26.52 11.85
CA PRO A 65 10.46 -27.92 12.25
C PRO A 65 11.48 -28.39 13.30
N ARG A 66 12.58 -27.65 13.45
CA ARG A 66 13.64 -27.90 14.44
C ARG A 66 13.46 -27.11 15.73
N SER A 67 12.49 -26.20 15.79
CA SER A 67 12.24 -25.38 16.98
C SER A 67 11.60 -26.20 18.08
N ASN A 68 12.00 -25.92 19.32
CA ASN A 68 11.41 -26.53 20.51
C ASN A 68 10.03 -25.94 20.85
N ASN A 69 9.64 -24.82 20.23
CA ASN A 69 8.34 -24.19 20.47
C ASN A 69 7.20 -24.89 19.71
N ARG A 70 6.52 -25.83 20.38
CA ARG A 70 5.39 -26.61 19.81
C ARG A 70 4.21 -25.76 19.33
N LYS A 71 4.05 -24.51 19.82
CA LYS A 71 2.99 -23.61 19.33
C LYS A 71 3.22 -23.18 17.88
N VAL A 72 4.48 -23.12 17.46
CA VAL A 72 4.85 -22.80 16.07
C VAL A 72 5.21 -24.07 15.30
N ASN A 73 5.94 -24.99 15.93
CA ASN A 73 6.32 -26.27 15.36
C ASN A 73 5.17 -27.31 15.50
N ASN A 74 4.14 -27.14 14.70
CA ASN A 74 3.10 -28.15 14.50
C ASN A 74 2.59 -28.13 13.04
N PRO A 75 2.07 -29.26 12.52
CA PRO A 75 1.70 -29.38 11.11
C PRO A 75 0.67 -28.34 10.66
N GLN A 76 -0.30 -28.02 11.52
CA GLN A 76 -1.35 -27.05 11.20
C GLN A 76 -0.79 -25.64 11.05
N MET A 77 0.06 -25.19 11.98
CA MET A 77 0.69 -23.87 11.92
C MET A 77 1.65 -23.75 10.73
N ILE A 78 2.43 -24.79 10.44
CA ILE A 78 3.32 -24.84 9.27
C ILE A 78 2.52 -24.67 7.97
N ARG A 79 1.37 -25.35 7.85
CA ARG A 79 0.46 -25.19 6.70
C ARG A 79 -0.06 -23.75 6.60
N ILE A 80 -0.56 -23.19 7.69
CA ILE A 80 -1.04 -21.79 7.72
C ILE A 80 0.06 -20.81 7.31
N LEU A 81 1.30 -21.02 7.76
CA LEU A 81 2.44 -20.17 7.38
C LEU A 81 2.77 -20.28 5.89
N HIS A 82 2.70 -21.47 5.29
CA HIS A 82 2.84 -21.63 3.84
C HIS A 82 1.75 -20.88 3.08
N ASP A 83 0.48 -21.06 3.48
CA ASP A 83 -0.67 -20.39 2.84
C ASP A 83 -0.55 -18.87 2.96
N LYS A 84 -0.15 -18.36 4.13
CA LYS A 84 0.06 -16.92 4.36
C LYS A 84 1.24 -16.37 3.58
N ASN A 85 2.32 -17.13 3.43
CA ASN A 85 3.47 -16.70 2.63
C ASN A 85 3.07 -16.57 1.16
N TYR A 86 2.38 -17.56 0.62
CA TYR A 86 1.87 -17.54 -0.75
C TYR A 86 0.83 -16.44 -0.98
N GLN A 87 -0.15 -16.30 -0.08
CA GLN A 87 -1.13 -15.22 -0.10
C GLN A 87 -0.43 -13.86 -0.12
N SER A 88 0.58 -13.66 0.73
CA SER A 88 1.30 -12.39 0.79
C SER A 88 2.01 -12.07 -0.53
N PHE A 89 2.61 -13.07 -1.18
CA PHE A 89 3.29 -12.89 -2.45
C PHE A 89 2.31 -12.46 -3.55
N ILE A 90 1.20 -13.19 -3.73
CA ILE A 90 0.17 -12.84 -4.72
C ILE A 90 -0.38 -11.44 -4.47
N CYS A 91 -0.75 -11.14 -3.22
CA CYS A 91 -1.30 -9.85 -2.85
C CYS A 91 -0.31 -8.70 -3.11
N ALA A 92 0.99 -8.91 -2.93
CA ALA A 92 1.98 -7.88 -3.26
C ALA A 92 2.10 -7.64 -4.77
N VAL A 93 2.05 -8.69 -5.58
CA VAL A 93 2.07 -8.57 -7.05
C VAL A 93 0.81 -7.85 -7.55
N LEU A 94 -0.37 -8.25 -7.07
CA LEU A 94 -1.63 -7.59 -7.42
C LEU A 94 -1.62 -6.12 -6.99
N SER A 95 -1.19 -5.82 -5.77
CA SER A 95 -1.05 -4.44 -5.28
C SER A 95 -0.11 -3.62 -6.14
N SER A 96 1.04 -4.19 -6.55
CA SER A 96 1.99 -3.53 -7.45
C SER A 96 1.35 -3.17 -8.78
N ILE A 97 0.60 -4.10 -9.38
CA ILE A 97 -0.18 -3.84 -10.61
C ILE A 97 -1.19 -2.70 -10.37
N GLY A 98 -1.89 -2.72 -9.24
CA GLY A 98 -2.81 -1.65 -8.85
C GLY A 98 -2.12 -0.28 -8.81
N PHE A 99 -0.97 -0.19 -8.15
CA PHE A 99 -0.18 1.05 -8.08
C PHE A 99 0.32 1.53 -9.45
N MET A 100 0.76 0.62 -10.32
CA MET A 100 1.14 0.97 -11.69
C MET A 100 -0.03 1.53 -12.49
N ILE A 101 -1.21 0.92 -12.38
CA ILE A 101 -2.43 1.42 -13.04
C ILE A 101 -2.78 2.81 -12.50
N LEU A 102 -2.79 3.01 -11.18
CA LEU A 102 -3.09 4.31 -10.57
C LEU A 102 -2.08 5.41 -10.95
N GLY A 103 -0.82 5.05 -11.16
CA GLY A 103 0.23 5.97 -11.59
C GLY A 103 0.12 6.37 -13.06
N ASN A 104 -0.41 5.48 -13.92
CA ASN A 104 -0.42 5.67 -15.37
C ASN A 104 -1.79 6.12 -15.92
N PHE A 105 -2.89 5.78 -15.26
CA PHE A 105 -4.24 6.15 -15.67
C PHE A 105 -4.78 7.23 -14.76
N ASN A 106 -4.96 8.43 -15.30
CA ASN A 106 -5.52 9.54 -14.55
C ASN A 106 -7.00 9.25 -14.19
N SER A 107 -7.44 9.77 -13.04
CA SER A 107 -8.74 9.44 -12.46
C SER A 107 -9.93 10.07 -13.18
N TYR A 108 -9.70 11.08 -14.02
CA TYR A 108 -10.74 11.81 -14.74
C TYR A 108 -11.05 11.19 -16.11
N ASP A 109 -10.04 11.05 -16.97
CA ASP A 109 -10.17 10.52 -18.32
C ASP A 109 -10.32 8.99 -18.33
N HIS A 110 -9.74 8.31 -17.34
CA HIS A 110 -9.65 6.85 -17.26
C HIS A 110 -10.21 6.31 -15.95
N ILE A 111 -11.42 6.76 -15.58
CA ILE A 111 -12.05 6.43 -14.30
C ILE A 111 -12.23 4.92 -14.06
N LEU A 112 -12.54 4.16 -15.11
CA LEU A 112 -12.77 2.71 -15.00
C LEU A 112 -11.46 1.99 -14.70
N GLU A 113 -10.41 2.31 -15.46
CA GLU A 113 -9.06 1.80 -15.26
C GLU A 113 -8.54 2.19 -13.89
N HIS A 114 -8.75 3.45 -13.48
CA HIS A 114 -8.38 3.94 -12.16
C HIS A 114 -9.11 3.16 -11.04
N GLY A 115 -10.40 2.88 -11.22
CA GLY A 115 -11.19 2.05 -10.31
C GLY A 115 -10.66 0.62 -10.18
N VAL A 116 -10.24 0.00 -11.30
CA VAL A 116 -9.58 -1.32 -11.29
C VAL A 116 -8.23 -1.25 -10.57
N GLY A 117 -7.45 -0.19 -10.78
CA GLY A 117 -6.21 0.08 -10.06
C GLY A 117 -6.42 0.17 -8.55
N CYS A 118 -7.43 0.93 -8.12
CA CYS A 118 -7.84 1.04 -6.72
C CYS A 118 -8.19 -0.33 -6.13
N PHE A 119 -9.02 -1.12 -6.83
CA PHE A 119 -9.40 -2.46 -6.39
C PHE A 119 -8.17 -3.35 -6.14
N PHE A 120 -7.20 -3.36 -7.06
CA PHE A 120 -5.98 -4.14 -6.87
C PHE A 120 -5.09 -3.58 -5.76
N MET A 121 -5.01 -2.26 -5.58
CA MET A 121 -4.26 -1.64 -4.48
C MET A 121 -4.76 -2.11 -3.10
N PHE A 122 -6.07 -2.37 -2.92
CA PHE A 122 -6.63 -2.90 -1.67
C PHE A 122 -6.05 -4.27 -1.26
N THR A 123 -5.48 -5.03 -2.19
CA THR A 123 -4.77 -6.27 -1.85
C THR A 123 -3.53 -6.05 -0.97
N THR A 124 -3.07 -4.80 -0.80
CA THR A 124 -2.06 -4.45 0.21
C THR A 124 -2.50 -4.82 1.63
N ILE A 125 -3.79 -4.73 1.96
CA ILE A 125 -4.30 -5.04 3.30
C ILE A 125 -4.05 -6.52 3.65
N PRO A 126 -4.54 -7.51 2.88
CA PRO A 126 -4.23 -8.91 3.16
C PRO A 126 -2.74 -9.24 3.06
N PHE A 127 -1.97 -8.53 2.23
CA PHE A 127 -0.50 -8.63 2.24
C PHE A 127 0.11 -8.26 3.60
N LEU A 128 -0.19 -7.07 4.12
CA LEU A 128 0.37 -6.56 5.38
C LEU A 128 -0.04 -7.42 6.57
N LEU A 129 -1.29 -7.85 6.62
CA LEU A 129 -1.78 -8.74 7.68
C LEU A 129 -1.07 -10.11 7.64
N SER A 130 -0.81 -10.64 6.44
CA SER A 130 -0.06 -11.90 6.28
C SER A 130 1.40 -11.74 6.70
N GLN A 131 2.07 -10.66 6.28
CA GLN A 131 3.45 -10.38 6.69
C GLN A 131 3.59 -10.15 8.20
N LYS A 132 2.61 -9.47 8.81
CA LYS A 132 2.56 -9.28 10.27
C LYS A 132 2.41 -10.63 10.99
N PHE A 133 1.49 -11.47 10.54
CA PHE A 133 1.30 -12.81 11.10
C PHE A 133 2.57 -13.68 10.99
N ILE A 134 3.21 -13.70 9.82
CA ILE A 134 4.46 -14.43 9.60
C ILE A 134 5.55 -13.91 10.54
N ALA A 135 5.73 -12.59 10.63
CA ALA A 135 6.74 -11.98 11.48
C ALA A 135 6.51 -12.27 12.98
N ASP A 136 5.25 -12.28 13.45
CA ASP A 136 4.90 -12.68 14.81
C ASP A 136 5.32 -14.14 15.08
N LYS A 137 5.07 -15.05 14.14
CA LYS A 137 5.45 -16.47 14.28
C LYS A 137 6.95 -16.72 14.17
N LEU A 138 7.66 -15.95 13.35
CA LEU A 138 9.12 -15.99 13.32
C LEU A 138 9.73 -15.39 14.59
N TYR A 139 9.10 -14.42 15.24
CA TYR A 139 9.52 -13.94 16.57
C TYR A 139 9.26 -14.99 17.66
N GLU A 140 8.09 -15.65 17.64
CA GLU A 140 7.76 -16.74 18.57
C GLU A 140 8.68 -17.96 18.39
N CYS A 141 9.14 -18.21 17.17
CA CYS A 141 10.11 -19.24 16.84
C CYS A 141 11.53 -18.75 17.12
N ASP A 142 11.99 -18.91 18.37
CA ASP A 142 13.38 -18.66 18.78
C ASP A 142 13.90 -17.25 18.45
N ARG A 143 12.99 -16.27 18.29
CA ARG A 143 13.30 -14.87 17.94
C ARG A 143 14.13 -14.73 16.66
N ILE A 144 13.82 -15.55 15.65
CA ILE A 144 14.45 -15.46 14.32
C ILE A 144 14.38 -14.04 13.75
N GLU A 145 13.27 -13.33 14.02
CA GLU A 145 13.11 -11.92 13.69
C GLU A 145 12.73 -11.08 14.89
N SER A 146 12.89 -9.76 14.77
CA SER A 146 12.38 -8.80 15.74
C SER A 146 10.85 -8.71 15.72
N ARG A 147 10.27 -8.39 16.88
CA ARG A 147 8.81 -8.23 17.04
C ARG A 147 8.26 -7.19 16.04
N PRO A 148 7.16 -7.47 15.31
CA PRO A 148 6.64 -6.60 14.25
C PRO A 148 5.78 -5.44 14.72
N VAL A 149 6.27 -4.64 15.68
CA VAL A 149 5.51 -3.51 16.24
C VAL A 149 5.18 -2.47 15.16
N THR A 150 6.20 -1.96 14.44
CA THR A 150 5.98 -0.95 13.40
C THR A 150 5.12 -1.46 12.24
N LEU A 151 5.34 -2.72 11.83
CA LEU A 151 4.53 -3.37 10.79
C LEU A 151 3.06 -3.51 11.23
N THR A 152 2.82 -3.79 12.52
CA THR A 152 1.47 -3.90 13.09
C THR A 152 0.76 -2.56 13.04
N ILE A 153 1.44 -1.47 13.43
CA ILE A 153 0.87 -0.12 13.39
C ILE A 153 0.46 0.23 11.95
N ILE A 154 1.38 0.09 10.99
CA ILE A 154 1.11 0.40 9.58
C ILE A 154 -0.01 -0.47 9.00
N ALA A 155 0.00 -1.77 9.30
CA ALA A 155 -1.03 -2.68 8.82
C ALA A 155 -2.43 -2.23 9.25
N TYR A 156 -2.61 -1.84 10.52
CA TYR A 156 -3.88 -1.34 11.01
C TYR A 156 -4.21 0.06 10.52
N THR A 157 -3.23 0.96 10.42
CA THR A 157 -3.43 2.30 9.84
C THR A 157 -3.94 2.22 8.41
N ILE A 158 -3.37 1.34 7.57
CA ILE A 158 -3.83 1.16 6.18
C ILE A 158 -5.17 0.41 6.14
N ALA A 159 -5.34 -0.64 6.94
CA ALA A 159 -6.57 -1.44 6.94
C ALA A 159 -7.80 -0.68 7.44
N ILE A 160 -7.63 0.28 8.35
CA ILE A 160 -8.71 1.13 8.88
C ILE A 160 -8.83 2.42 8.06
N GLY A 161 -7.69 2.98 7.65
CA GLY A 161 -7.64 4.26 6.94
C GLY A 161 -8.36 4.22 5.61
N TRP A 162 -8.14 3.20 4.77
CA TRP A 162 -8.83 3.14 3.47
C TRP A 162 -10.36 3.02 3.58
N PRO A 163 -10.93 2.18 4.45
CA PRO A 163 -12.38 2.19 4.70
C PRO A 163 -12.90 3.55 5.14
N ILE A 164 -12.17 4.29 5.98
CA ILE A 164 -12.55 5.65 6.38
C ILE A 164 -12.54 6.60 5.18
N THR A 165 -11.46 6.59 4.37
CA THR A 165 -11.36 7.41 3.16
C THR A 165 -12.51 7.10 2.19
N ALA A 166 -12.81 5.81 1.97
CA ALA A 166 -13.89 5.37 1.11
C ALA A 166 -15.27 5.79 1.63
N ALA A 167 -15.50 5.72 2.95
CA ALA A 167 -16.74 6.17 3.56
C ALA A 167 -16.92 7.69 3.41
N ILE A 168 -15.85 8.48 3.62
CA ILE A 168 -15.87 9.93 3.41
C ILE A 168 -16.19 10.26 1.95
N PHE A 169 -15.54 9.56 1.01
CA PHE A 169 -15.82 9.68 -0.43
C PHE A 169 -17.30 9.42 -0.73
N PHE A 170 -17.84 8.30 -0.24
CA PHE A 170 -19.22 7.93 -0.48
C PHE A 170 -20.21 8.92 0.13
N CYS A 171 -19.97 9.40 1.35
CA CYS A 171 -20.80 10.42 1.99
C CYS A 171 -20.75 11.76 1.23
N SER A 172 -19.58 12.20 0.77
CA SER A 172 -19.45 13.41 -0.05
C SER A 172 -20.22 13.27 -1.37
N LEU A 173 -20.12 12.11 -2.01
CA LEU A 173 -20.83 11.79 -3.25
C LEU A 173 -22.35 11.81 -3.04
N LEU A 174 -22.86 11.25 -1.94
CA LEU A 174 -24.29 11.26 -1.61
C LEU A 174 -24.84 12.68 -1.38
N LEU A 175 -24.04 13.58 -0.81
CA LEU A 175 -24.44 14.96 -0.53
C LEU A 175 -24.39 15.88 -1.76
N HIS A 176 -23.46 15.66 -2.69
CA HIS A 176 -23.33 16.48 -3.90
C HIS A 176 -24.05 15.90 -5.13
N GLY A 177 -24.15 14.57 -5.21
CA GLY A 177 -24.81 13.86 -6.32
C GLY A 177 -24.00 13.73 -7.61
N SER A 178 -22.73 14.17 -7.66
CA SER A 178 -21.89 14.05 -8.85
C SER A 178 -20.47 13.60 -8.52
N LEU A 179 -20.07 12.52 -9.18
CA LEU A 179 -18.72 11.95 -9.08
C LEU A 179 -17.69 12.81 -9.82
N PHE A 180 -18.10 13.56 -10.85
CA PHE A 180 -17.20 14.41 -11.61
C PHE A 180 -16.62 15.56 -10.78
N TYR A 181 -17.35 16.05 -9.78
CA TYR A 181 -16.82 17.03 -8.84
C TYR A 181 -15.68 16.49 -7.97
N TRP A 182 -15.49 15.17 -7.87
CA TRP A 182 -14.33 14.63 -7.15
C TRP A 182 -13.06 14.57 -8.01
N PHE A 183 -13.21 14.26 -9.30
CA PHE A 183 -12.08 13.91 -10.17
C PHE A 183 -11.78 14.96 -11.24
N ASP A 184 -12.74 15.79 -11.62
CA ASP A 184 -12.52 16.93 -12.52
C ASP A 184 -11.91 18.10 -11.73
N THR A 185 -10.72 18.54 -12.13
CA THR A 185 -10.07 19.68 -11.49
C THR A 185 -10.82 20.99 -11.72
N ASN A 186 -11.40 21.19 -12.91
CA ASN A 186 -12.07 22.44 -13.26
C ASN A 186 -13.38 22.57 -12.47
N LEU A 187 -14.17 21.51 -12.38
CA LEU A 187 -15.41 21.52 -11.59
C LEU A 187 -15.15 21.72 -10.08
N ARG A 188 -14.00 21.25 -9.58
CA ARG A 188 -13.61 21.44 -8.17
C ARG A 188 -13.29 22.88 -7.82
N LEU A 189 -12.79 23.67 -8.77
CA LEU A 189 -12.50 25.09 -8.54
C LEU A 189 -13.77 25.89 -8.27
N ASP A 190 -14.88 25.46 -8.87
CA ASP A 190 -16.19 26.09 -8.69
C ASP A 190 -17.00 25.49 -7.52
N TRP A 191 -16.45 24.50 -6.80
CA TRP A 191 -17.14 23.84 -5.69
C TRP A 191 -17.24 24.80 -4.48
N PRO A 192 -18.46 25.18 -4.04
CA PRO A 192 -18.62 26.13 -2.93
C PRO A 192 -17.93 25.65 -1.65
N SER A 193 -17.08 26.51 -1.09
CA SER A 193 -16.22 26.15 0.04
C SER A 193 -16.98 25.88 1.35
N ASP A 194 -18.18 26.42 1.48
CA ASP A 194 -19.10 26.24 2.62
C ASP A 194 -20.00 24.99 2.47
N ALA A 195 -20.02 24.36 1.29
CA ALA A 195 -20.82 23.17 1.06
C ALA A 195 -20.35 21.99 1.95
N PRO A 196 -21.26 21.28 2.65
CA PRO A 196 -20.89 20.12 3.46
C PRO A 196 -20.13 19.04 2.68
N SER A 197 -20.49 18.83 1.42
CA SER A 197 -19.84 17.86 0.53
C SER A 197 -18.39 18.24 0.18
N PHE A 198 -18.08 19.54 0.08
CA PHE A 198 -16.72 20.05 -0.12
C PHE A 198 -15.84 19.85 1.13
N GLN A 199 -16.40 20.06 2.32
CA GLN A 199 -15.68 19.80 3.56
C GLN A 199 -15.35 18.32 3.73
N LEU A 200 -16.28 17.43 3.39
CA LEU A 200 -16.00 15.99 3.33
C LEU A 200 -14.94 15.65 2.28
N PHE A 201 -14.97 16.26 1.10
CA PHE A 201 -13.92 16.09 0.08
C PHE A 201 -12.54 16.43 0.63
N ARG A 202 -12.38 17.59 1.30
CA ARG A 202 -11.12 18.00 1.93
C ARG A 202 -10.64 17.01 3.00
N LEU A 203 -11.55 16.53 3.84
CA LEU A 203 -11.25 15.49 4.83
C LEU A 203 -10.83 14.17 4.16
N GLY A 204 -11.47 13.82 3.05
CA GLY A 204 -11.15 12.66 2.23
C GLY A 204 -9.72 12.73 1.69
N ILE A 205 -9.31 13.87 1.13
CA ILE A 205 -7.95 14.08 0.64
C ILE A 205 -6.93 13.97 1.78
N ILE A 206 -7.17 14.62 2.93
CA ILE A 206 -6.27 14.53 4.08
C ILE A 206 -6.13 13.06 4.53
N SER A 207 -7.25 12.35 4.61
CA SER A 207 -7.28 10.93 4.96
C SER A 207 -6.50 10.08 3.95
N GLU A 208 -6.70 10.31 2.65
CA GLU A 208 -5.99 9.62 1.56
C GLU A 208 -4.47 9.81 1.71
N TRP A 209 -4.01 11.04 1.86
CA TRP A 209 -2.58 11.35 2.02
C TRP A 209 -1.96 10.70 3.26
N LEU A 210 -2.66 10.73 4.39
CA LEU A 210 -2.21 10.06 5.60
C LEU A 210 -2.05 8.56 5.39
N VAL A 211 -2.96 7.92 4.67
CA VAL A 211 -2.85 6.48 4.35
C VAL A 211 -1.70 6.22 3.38
N ILE A 212 -1.56 7.03 2.33
CA ILE A 212 -0.53 6.83 1.30
C ILE A 212 0.89 7.00 1.84
N ILE A 213 1.11 7.95 2.75
CA ILE A 213 2.43 8.14 3.39
C ILE A 213 2.88 6.88 4.15
N ASN A 214 1.94 6.10 4.68
CA ASN A 214 2.24 4.87 5.44
C ASN A 214 2.71 3.70 4.55
N TYR A 215 2.61 3.79 3.22
CA TYR A 215 3.16 2.77 2.32
C TYR A 215 4.69 2.80 2.28
N SER A 216 5.31 3.98 2.31
CA SER A 216 6.78 4.10 2.20
C SER A 216 7.53 3.38 3.33
N PRO A 217 7.15 3.52 4.61
CA PRO A 217 7.75 2.76 5.71
C PRO A 217 7.70 1.23 5.53
N THR A 218 6.71 0.70 4.81
CA THR A 218 6.57 -0.76 4.58
C THR A 218 7.80 -1.34 3.90
N PHE A 219 8.33 -0.67 2.88
CA PHE A 219 9.54 -1.11 2.16
C PHE A 219 10.76 -1.20 3.09
N PHE A 220 10.98 -0.18 3.91
CA PHE A 220 12.09 -0.13 4.84
C PHE A 220 11.99 -1.23 5.90
N ILE A 221 10.78 -1.50 6.39
CA ILE A 221 10.54 -2.56 7.39
C ILE A 221 10.84 -3.93 6.82
N LEU A 222 10.35 -4.23 5.60
CA LEU A 222 10.60 -5.51 4.94
C LEU A 222 12.10 -5.69 4.66
N SER A 223 12.74 -4.67 4.13
CA SER A 223 14.19 -4.68 3.85
C SER A 223 15.02 -4.93 5.11
N ASN A 224 14.66 -4.27 6.22
CA ASN A 224 15.36 -4.47 7.50
C ASN A 224 15.18 -5.90 8.05
N ARG A 225 14.00 -6.51 7.87
CA ARG A 225 13.73 -7.92 8.25
C ARG A 225 14.46 -8.93 7.37
N MET A 226 14.60 -8.61 6.09
CA MET A 226 15.42 -9.42 5.19
C MET A 226 16.90 -9.37 5.61
N LYS A 227 17.41 -8.21 6.04
CA LYS A 227 18.80 -8.07 6.51
C LYS A 227 19.13 -8.98 7.71
N SER A 228 18.17 -9.29 8.59
CA SER A 228 18.41 -10.21 9.71
C SER A 228 18.54 -11.68 9.29
N PHE A 229 18.35 -12.02 8.01
CA PHE A 229 18.55 -13.38 7.51
C PHE A 229 20.03 -13.75 7.42
N GLN A 230 20.43 -14.79 8.15
CA GLN A 230 21.83 -15.24 8.18
C GLN A 230 22.16 -16.33 7.15
N HIS A 231 21.19 -16.79 6.35
CA HIS A 231 21.34 -17.98 5.50
C HIS A 231 21.10 -17.71 4.01
N TRP A 232 21.40 -16.48 3.54
CA TRP A 232 21.16 -16.08 2.14
C TRP A 232 21.78 -17.05 1.14
N ASN A 233 22.97 -17.57 1.44
CA ASN A 233 23.69 -18.56 0.63
C ASN A 233 23.03 -19.96 0.55
N ARG A 234 21.96 -20.22 1.31
CA ARG A 234 21.27 -21.52 1.35
C ARG A 234 19.90 -21.50 0.67
N ILE A 235 19.47 -20.34 0.18
CA ILE A 235 18.25 -20.24 -0.61
C ILE A 235 18.58 -20.63 -2.05
N VAL A 236 17.85 -21.62 -2.58
CA VAL A 236 17.82 -21.91 -4.02
C VAL A 236 16.68 -21.07 -4.60
N TYR A 237 17.01 -20.14 -5.49
CA TYR A 237 16.06 -19.21 -6.09
C TYR A 237 15.24 -19.88 -7.19
#